data_AF-A0A6G3RNA0-F1
#
_entry.id   AF-A0A6G3RNA0-F1
#
_cell.length_a   1.000
_cell.length_b   1.000
_cell.length_c   1.000
_cell.angle_alpha   90.00
_cell.angle_beta   90.00
_cell.angle_gamma   90.00
#
_symmetry.space_group_name_H-M   'P 1'
#
loop_
_entity.id
_entity.type
_entity.pdbx_description
1 polymer ?
#
loop_
_entity_poly.entity_id
_entity_poly.type
_entity_poly.pdbx_seq_one_letter_code
_entity_poly.pdbx_strand_id
1 'polypeptide(L)'
;MTLSAPSAHAVDLRVEPVDNVLDHVERSLQVELDRDTVVRKRRSVGARTDRRTWIRIERRGLDKIGVQGWNGTECAARLEGIAQPTWRGCVVWRGADEPVMWRADETELLPSAPIGNAILSEDPKLPDSWWQAFNASLDALAAQHTGRVATPDTVTITQALVTEAVRGLSPADDFDTIVEHWVPAHADLNWANMTAPTFSLFDWEDWGNAPLGLDSASLWGSSLAVPALADRVRHERRHDFESRDGKLMTLFACSKILGPDAHPQDPRLEPACRMAEQVIAELQAG
;
A
#
# COMPACT_ATOMS: atom_id res chain seq x y z
N MET A 1 11.74 25.87 -25.58
CA MET A 1 12.77 25.18 -24.77
C MET A 1 12.57 25.59 -23.32
N THR A 2 11.74 24.87 -22.60
CA THR A 2 11.54 25.04 -21.15
C THR A 2 12.60 24.21 -20.44
N LEU A 3 13.51 24.90 -19.75
CA LEU A 3 14.50 24.27 -18.88
C LEU A 3 13.74 23.51 -17.78
N SER A 4 13.91 22.19 -17.75
CA SER A 4 13.51 21.38 -16.58
C SER A 4 14.13 22.00 -15.35
N ALA A 5 13.30 22.33 -14.37
CA ALA A 5 13.76 22.68 -13.04
C ALA A 5 14.67 21.54 -12.54
N PRO A 6 15.77 21.86 -11.83
CA PRO A 6 16.62 20.83 -11.24
C PRO A 6 15.75 19.92 -10.38
N SER A 7 15.79 18.61 -10.67
CA SER A 7 15.15 17.61 -9.83
C SER A 7 15.55 17.90 -8.39
N ALA A 8 14.58 18.13 -7.51
CA ALA A 8 14.86 18.26 -6.08
C ALA A 8 15.84 17.15 -5.70
N HIS A 9 17.01 17.51 -5.15
CA HIS A 9 17.96 16.51 -4.68
C HIS A 9 17.19 15.45 -3.89
N ALA A 10 17.45 14.18 -4.19
CA ALA A 10 16.76 13.08 -3.52
C ALA A 10 17.22 13.02 -2.06
N VAL A 11 16.63 13.87 -1.22
CA VAL A 11 16.85 13.95 0.23
C VAL A 11 16.54 12.59 0.84
N ASP A 12 17.47 12.09 1.66
CA ASP A 12 17.33 10.83 2.38
C ASP A 12 17.24 11.10 3.88
N LEU A 13 16.02 11.05 4.42
CA LEU A 13 15.76 11.34 5.83
C LEU A 13 16.37 10.30 6.79
N ARG A 14 17.06 9.27 6.31
CA ARG A 14 17.86 8.38 7.17
C ARG A 14 19.18 9.01 7.63
N VAL A 15 19.71 9.96 6.85
CA VAL A 15 21.01 10.60 7.13
C VAL A 15 20.89 12.10 7.36
N GLU A 16 19.87 12.75 6.80
CA GLU A 16 19.66 14.20 6.91
C GLU A 16 19.23 14.65 8.30
N PRO A 17 19.63 15.81 8.83
CA PRO A 17 19.15 16.29 10.12
C PRO A 17 17.61 16.42 10.14
N VAL A 18 16.96 15.88 11.18
CA VAL A 18 15.49 15.90 11.31
C VAL A 18 15.01 16.71 12.51
N ASP A 19 15.89 17.22 13.36
CA ASP A 19 15.51 17.87 14.63
C ASP A 19 14.58 19.06 14.42
N ASN A 20 14.89 19.94 13.47
CA ASN A 20 14.03 21.09 13.13
C ASN A 20 12.61 20.67 12.70
N VAL A 21 12.48 19.52 12.03
CA VAL A 21 11.20 18.96 11.58
C VAL A 21 10.43 18.39 12.76
N LEU A 22 11.10 17.65 13.64
CA LEU A 22 10.52 17.12 14.86
C LEU A 22 10.03 18.26 15.78
N ASP A 23 10.86 19.28 15.99
CA ASP A 23 10.53 20.45 16.83
C ASP A 23 9.40 21.30 16.22
N HIS A 24 9.28 21.34 14.89
CA HIS A 24 8.13 21.96 14.24
C HIS A 24 6.85 21.19 14.55
N VAL A 25 6.89 19.87 14.50
CA VAL A 25 5.71 19.02 14.73
C VAL A 25 5.28 19.01 16.19
N GLU A 26 6.21 18.96 17.14
CA GLU A 26 5.92 19.11 18.58
C GLU A 26 5.18 20.41 18.88
N ARG A 27 5.66 21.54 18.34
CA ARG A 27 5.01 22.85 18.51
C ARG A 27 3.64 22.92 17.84
N SER A 28 3.53 22.38 16.63
CA SER A 28 2.31 22.46 15.82
C SER A 28 1.19 21.57 16.36
N LEU A 29 1.50 20.37 16.85
CA LEU A 29 0.52 19.41 17.38
C LEU A 29 0.40 19.44 18.91
N GLN A 30 1.24 20.24 19.58
CA GLN A 30 1.32 20.37 21.05
C GLN A 30 1.53 19.01 21.72
N VAL A 31 2.60 18.32 21.32
CA VAL A 31 3.03 17.01 21.83
C VAL A 31 4.52 17.02 22.10
N GLU A 32 4.98 16.05 22.89
CA GLU A 32 6.40 15.73 23.03
C GLU A 32 6.70 14.42 22.31
N LEU A 33 7.69 14.42 21.42
CA LEU A 33 8.13 13.22 20.70
C LEU A 33 9.19 12.49 21.52
N ASP A 34 8.97 11.20 21.76
CA ASP A 34 9.96 10.32 22.37
C ASP A 34 11.09 10.05 21.34
N ARG A 35 12.20 10.76 21.53
CA ARG A 35 13.35 10.76 20.63
C ARG A 35 14.03 9.38 20.55
N ASP A 36 13.88 8.53 21.57
CA ASP A 36 14.43 7.17 21.59
C ASP A 36 13.62 6.20 20.70
N THR A 37 12.41 6.60 20.29
CA THR A 37 11.53 5.79 19.44
C THR A 37 11.54 6.21 17.98
N VAL A 38 12.44 7.13 17.60
CA VAL A 38 12.51 7.69 16.26
C VAL A 38 12.88 6.61 15.24
N VAL A 39 11.97 6.37 14.30
CA VAL A 39 12.17 5.49 13.15
C VAL A 39 12.34 6.36 11.90
N ARG A 40 13.45 6.17 11.18
CA ARG A 40 13.80 6.96 10.00
C ARG A 40 13.78 6.08 8.75
N LYS A 41 13.04 6.51 7.74
CA LYS A 41 13.00 5.95 6.40
C LYS A 41 13.48 7.00 5.40
N ARG A 42 13.61 6.63 4.12
CA ARG A 42 14.13 7.52 3.08
C ARG A 42 13.33 8.83 2.95
N ARG A 43 12.00 8.77 3.10
CA ARG A 43 11.08 9.91 2.92
C ARG A 43 10.24 10.24 4.14
N SER A 44 10.34 9.46 5.21
CA SER A 44 9.56 9.66 6.41
C SER A 44 10.36 9.45 7.68
N VAL A 45 9.94 10.10 8.74
CA VAL A 45 10.40 9.91 10.11
C VAL A 45 9.17 9.79 11.00
N GLY A 46 9.20 8.92 12.00
CA GLY A 46 8.11 8.82 12.95
C GLY A 46 8.59 8.52 14.35
N ALA A 47 7.80 8.88 15.35
CA ALA A 47 8.11 8.66 16.75
C ALA A 47 6.82 8.55 17.58
N ARG A 48 6.94 7.94 18.75
CA ARG A 48 5.88 7.94 19.76
C ARG A 48 5.76 9.31 20.40
N THR A 49 4.59 9.61 20.92
CA THR A 49 4.32 10.81 21.70
C THR A 49 4.13 10.51 23.18
N ASP A 50 4.22 11.54 24.01
CA ASP A 50 3.78 11.56 25.42
C ASP A 50 2.29 11.19 25.58
N ARG A 51 1.46 11.38 24.54
CA ARG A 51 0.04 11.00 24.52
C ARG A 51 -0.22 9.53 24.19
N ARG A 52 0.82 8.70 24.12
CA ARG A 52 0.73 7.30 23.69
C ARG A 52 0.09 7.16 22.30
N THR A 53 0.46 8.06 21.39
CA THR A 53 0.13 8.03 19.95
C THR A 53 1.41 7.85 19.14
N TRP A 54 1.26 7.64 17.84
CA TRP A 54 2.34 7.62 16.87
C TRP A 54 2.18 8.79 15.90
N ILE A 55 3.27 9.51 15.65
CA ILE A 55 3.34 10.51 14.60
C ILE A 55 4.22 9.99 13.47
N ARG A 56 3.69 10.05 12.25
CA ARG A 56 4.44 9.82 11.00
C ARG A 56 4.55 11.13 10.24
N ILE A 57 5.77 11.57 10.02
CA ILE A 57 6.12 12.76 9.26
C ILE A 57 6.69 12.31 7.93
N GLU A 58 6.12 12.73 6.83
CA GLU A 58 6.66 12.47 5.50
C GLU A 58 7.01 13.78 4.78
N ARG A 59 7.98 13.67 3.88
CA ARG A 59 8.40 14.69 2.93
C ARG A 59 8.01 14.29 1.52
N ARG A 60 7.32 15.16 0.80
CA ARG A 60 6.94 14.94 -0.60
C ARG A 60 7.24 16.16 -1.46
N GLY A 61 7.80 15.95 -2.66
CA GLY A 61 7.96 17.03 -3.64
C GLY A 61 6.61 17.57 -4.09
N LEU A 62 6.50 18.88 -4.33
CA LEU A 62 5.24 19.48 -4.79
C LEU A 62 4.76 18.88 -6.12
N ASP A 63 5.69 18.46 -6.98
CA ASP A 63 5.43 17.76 -8.24
C ASP A 63 4.78 16.37 -8.06
N LYS A 64 4.89 15.79 -6.86
CA LYS A 64 4.32 14.49 -6.50
C LYS A 64 2.97 14.59 -5.80
N ILE A 65 2.44 15.80 -5.63
CA ILE A 65 1.11 16.02 -5.06
C ILE A 65 0.13 16.23 -6.21
N GLY A 66 -0.57 15.16 -6.56
CA GLY A 66 -1.57 15.17 -7.62
C GLY A 66 -2.85 15.94 -7.25
N VAL A 67 -3.80 15.97 -8.18
CA VAL A 67 -5.08 16.68 -8.03
C VAL A 67 -5.90 16.18 -6.83
N GLN A 68 -5.81 14.89 -6.51
CA GLN A 68 -6.46 14.30 -5.32
C GLN A 68 -5.83 14.77 -3.99
N GLY A 69 -4.65 15.40 -4.05
CA GLY A 69 -3.91 15.83 -2.88
C GLY A 69 -3.18 14.69 -2.19
N TRP A 70 -2.78 14.94 -0.96
CA TRP A 70 -2.00 14.03 -0.12
C TRP A 70 -2.59 14.02 1.30
N ASN A 71 -3.79 13.44 1.37
CA ASN A 71 -4.64 13.38 2.56
C ASN A 71 -5.25 11.99 2.76
N GLY A 72 -4.60 10.94 2.25
CA GLY A 72 -5.08 9.55 2.34
C GLY A 72 -5.37 9.13 3.78
N THR A 73 -4.39 9.29 4.66
CA THR A 73 -4.47 8.92 6.07
C THR A 73 -5.64 9.59 6.80
N GLU A 74 -5.81 10.90 6.60
CA GLU A 74 -6.93 11.66 7.16
C GLU A 74 -8.28 11.21 6.59
N CYS A 75 -8.37 10.98 5.28
CA CYS A 75 -9.59 10.50 4.65
C CYS A 75 -9.98 9.09 5.12
N ALA A 76 -9.00 8.24 5.44
CA ALA A 76 -9.23 6.89 5.95
C ALA A 76 -9.89 6.88 7.34
N ALA A 77 -9.81 7.99 8.09
CA ALA A 77 -10.49 8.16 9.38
C ALA A 77 -12.02 8.04 9.29
N ARG A 78 -12.59 8.17 8.08
CA ARG A 78 -14.03 8.01 7.82
C ARG A 78 -14.44 6.57 7.52
N LEU A 79 -13.50 5.66 7.34
CA LEU A 79 -13.79 4.27 7.03
C LEU A 79 -14.28 3.55 8.28
N GLU A 80 -15.35 2.78 8.13
CA GLU A 80 -16.01 2.07 9.22
C GLU A 80 -15.83 0.56 9.10
N GLY A 81 -15.80 -0.15 10.22
CA GLY A 81 -15.71 -1.62 10.23
C GLY A 81 -14.34 -2.21 9.89
N ILE A 82 -13.31 -1.36 9.72
CA ILE A 82 -11.94 -1.75 9.43
C ILE A 82 -11.13 -1.68 10.72
N ALA A 83 -10.37 -2.74 11.03
CA ALA A 83 -9.38 -2.70 12.10
C ALA A 83 -8.18 -1.84 11.68
N GLN A 84 -8.19 -0.56 12.04
CA GLN A 84 -7.12 0.41 11.77
C GLN A 84 -6.91 1.31 12.99
N PRO A 85 -5.70 1.89 13.18
CA PRO A 85 -5.48 2.85 14.27
C PRO A 85 -6.31 4.12 14.06
N THR A 86 -6.89 4.66 15.13
CA THR A 86 -7.67 5.89 15.03
C THR A 86 -6.76 7.06 14.66
N TRP A 87 -7.09 7.79 13.60
CA TRP A 87 -6.44 9.04 13.24
C TRP A 87 -6.90 10.18 14.15
N ARG A 88 -5.96 10.98 14.65
CA ARG A 88 -6.22 12.04 15.64
C ARG A 88 -6.16 13.44 15.04
N GLY A 89 -5.28 13.66 14.08
CA GLY A 89 -5.07 14.96 13.48
C GLY A 89 -3.84 14.98 12.58
N CYS A 90 -3.65 16.09 11.89
CA CYS A 90 -2.44 16.33 11.12
C CYS A 90 -2.01 17.80 11.13
N VAL A 91 -0.76 18.03 10.75
CA VAL A 91 -0.28 19.34 10.30
C VAL A 91 0.38 19.17 8.93
N VAL A 92 0.09 20.10 8.02
CA VAL A 92 0.69 20.15 6.68
C VAL A 92 1.34 21.52 6.50
N TRP A 93 2.58 21.54 6.03
CA TRP A 93 3.30 22.79 5.80
C TRP A 93 4.23 22.70 4.60
N ARG A 94 4.55 23.84 4.01
CA ARG A 94 5.51 23.93 2.90
C ARG A 94 6.92 24.08 3.46
N GLY A 95 7.89 23.41 2.84
CA GLY A 95 9.31 23.66 3.13
C GLY A 95 9.68 25.10 2.79
N ALA A 96 10.41 25.78 3.68
CA ALA A 96 10.77 27.19 3.48
C ALA A 96 11.75 27.37 2.31
N ASP A 97 12.74 26.48 2.20
CA ASP A 97 13.88 26.62 1.29
C ASP A 97 13.82 25.68 0.08
N GLU A 98 12.82 24.79 0.02
CA GLU A 98 12.71 23.75 -0.99
C GLU A 98 11.27 23.62 -1.52
N PRO A 99 11.06 23.21 -2.79
CA PRO A 99 9.75 22.99 -3.38
C PRO A 99 9.13 21.66 -2.90
N VAL A 100 9.01 21.50 -1.58
CA VAL A 100 8.45 20.32 -0.93
C VAL A 100 7.33 20.69 0.02
N MET A 101 6.47 19.71 0.27
CA MET A 101 5.46 19.74 1.31
C MET A 101 5.80 18.68 2.34
N TRP A 102 5.50 18.99 3.58
CA TRP A 102 5.59 18.09 4.71
C TRP A 102 4.21 17.86 5.26
N ARG A 103 3.99 16.65 5.75
CA ARG A 103 2.77 16.25 6.44
C ARG A 103 3.16 15.41 7.63
N ALA A 104 2.58 15.73 8.78
CA ALA A 104 2.64 14.90 9.98
C ALA A 104 1.23 14.43 10.32
N ASP A 105 1.02 13.12 10.33
CA ASP A 105 -0.24 12.49 10.77
C ASP A 105 -0.02 11.84 12.14
N GLU A 106 -0.95 12.11 13.05
CA GLU A 106 -1.01 11.44 14.35
C GLU A 106 -2.09 10.35 14.35
N THR A 107 -1.71 9.18 14.84
CA THR A 107 -2.58 8.00 14.94
C THR A 107 -2.43 7.35 16.30
N GLU A 108 -3.40 6.53 16.72
CA GLU A 108 -3.19 5.62 17.85
C GLU A 108 -2.00 4.68 17.62
N LEU A 109 -1.38 4.24 18.70
CA LEU A 109 -0.37 3.19 18.61
C LEU A 109 -0.98 1.91 18.04
N LEU A 110 -0.20 1.24 17.20
CA LEU A 110 -0.54 -0.09 16.70
C LEU A 110 -0.78 -1.07 17.86
N PRO A 111 -1.78 -1.96 17.75
CA PRO A 111 -2.13 -2.88 18.84
C PRO A 111 -1.10 -4.01 19.02
N SER A 112 -0.22 -4.22 18.04
CA SER A 112 0.87 -5.19 18.07
C SER A 112 1.99 -4.76 17.12
N ALA A 113 3.10 -5.51 17.09
CA ALA A 113 4.19 -5.24 16.18
C ALA A 113 3.77 -5.50 14.71
N PRO A 114 4.35 -4.79 13.72
CA PRO A 114 4.23 -5.15 12.32
C PRO A 114 4.69 -6.61 12.08
N ILE A 115 4.04 -7.31 11.16
CA ILE A 115 4.33 -8.73 10.87
C ILE A 115 5.77 -8.90 10.37
N GLY A 116 6.26 -7.97 9.54
CA GLY A 116 7.63 -8.02 9.04
C GLY A 116 7.87 -7.08 7.87
N ASN A 117 8.60 -7.59 6.88
CA ASN A 117 8.84 -6.90 5.61
C ASN A 117 7.64 -7.04 4.67
N ALA A 118 7.64 -6.29 3.56
CA ALA A 118 6.55 -6.34 2.59
C ALA A 118 6.35 -7.75 2.00
N ILE A 119 7.48 -8.43 1.73
CA ILE A 119 7.53 -9.81 1.25
C ILE A 119 8.13 -10.65 2.37
N LEU A 120 7.44 -11.74 2.75
CA LEU A 120 7.91 -12.66 3.78
C LEU A 120 8.69 -13.81 3.15
N SER A 121 9.79 -14.21 3.80
CA SER A 121 10.56 -15.40 3.46
C SER A 121 10.16 -16.64 4.28
N GLU A 122 9.36 -16.46 5.32
CA GLU A 122 8.91 -17.50 6.24
C GLU A 122 7.43 -17.32 6.59
N ASP A 123 6.75 -18.41 6.92
CA ASP A 123 5.35 -18.38 7.33
C ASP A 123 5.19 -17.73 8.71
N PRO A 124 4.43 -16.63 8.84
CA PRO A 124 4.25 -15.93 10.11
C PRO A 124 3.40 -16.68 11.14
N LYS A 125 2.83 -17.85 10.80
CA LYS A 125 2.02 -18.70 11.70
C LYS A 125 0.85 -17.95 12.35
N LEU A 126 0.12 -17.19 11.54
CA LEU A 126 -1.01 -16.37 11.98
C LEU A 126 -2.20 -17.24 12.38
N PRO A 127 -2.86 -16.95 13.52
CA PRO A 127 -4.02 -17.71 13.97
C PRO A 127 -5.26 -17.45 13.10
N ASP A 128 -6.23 -18.36 13.09
CA ASP A 128 -7.48 -18.20 12.32
C ASP A 128 -8.26 -16.93 12.69
N SER A 129 -8.19 -16.48 13.95
CA SER A 129 -8.81 -15.22 14.39
C SER A 129 -8.20 -13.99 13.70
N TRP A 130 -6.92 -14.05 13.34
CA TRP A 130 -6.26 -13.00 12.57
C TRP A 130 -6.84 -12.95 11.15
N TRP A 131 -6.96 -14.10 10.49
CA TRP A 131 -7.54 -14.20 9.15
C TRP A 131 -9.01 -13.77 9.10
N GLN A 132 -9.79 -14.08 10.15
CA GLN A 132 -11.16 -13.58 10.30
C GLN A 132 -11.22 -12.05 10.37
N ALA A 133 -10.36 -11.43 11.17
CA ALA A 133 -10.30 -9.97 11.29
C ALA A 133 -9.81 -9.29 10.00
N PHE A 134 -8.85 -9.92 9.32
CA PHE A 134 -8.36 -9.53 8.00
C PHE A 134 -9.48 -9.52 6.96
N ASN A 135 -10.21 -10.64 6.81
CA ASN A 135 -11.30 -10.75 5.86
C ASN A 135 -12.43 -9.76 6.17
N ALA A 136 -12.85 -9.67 7.44
CA ALA A 136 -13.88 -8.72 7.85
C ALA A 136 -13.50 -7.27 7.52
N SER A 137 -12.22 -6.89 7.70
CA SER A 137 -11.74 -5.55 7.40
C SER A 137 -11.67 -5.26 5.90
N LEU A 138 -11.25 -6.22 5.07
CA LEU A 138 -11.24 -6.04 3.62
C LEU A 138 -12.65 -6.03 3.01
N ASP A 139 -13.56 -6.86 3.53
CA ASP A 139 -14.96 -6.84 3.09
C ASP A 139 -15.63 -5.53 3.50
N ALA A 140 -15.36 -5.04 4.72
CA ALA A 140 -15.82 -3.73 5.18
C ALA A 140 -15.26 -2.59 4.31
N LEU A 141 -13.99 -2.67 3.90
CA LEU A 141 -13.36 -1.70 3.01
C LEU A 141 -14.01 -1.68 1.62
N ALA A 142 -14.18 -2.85 1.00
CA ALA A 142 -14.79 -2.97 -0.33
C ALA A 142 -16.25 -2.46 -0.37
N ALA A 143 -16.93 -2.44 0.77
CA ALA A 143 -18.28 -1.90 0.92
C ALA A 143 -18.33 -0.36 1.15
N GLN A 144 -17.18 0.30 1.33
CA GLN A 144 -17.13 1.74 1.54
C GLN A 144 -17.43 2.52 0.24
N HIS A 145 -17.61 3.83 0.37
CA HIS A 145 -17.80 4.73 -0.76
C HIS A 145 -16.78 5.86 -0.69
N THR A 146 -16.09 6.12 -1.79
CA THR A 146 -15.12 7.21 -1.88
C THR A 146 -15.03 7.76 -3.30
N GLY A 147 -14.69 9.04 -3.42
CA GLY A 147 -14.28 9.64 -4.70
C GLY A 147 -12.79 9.50 -4.99
N ARG A 148 -12.02 8.95 -4.03
CA ARG A 148 -10.58 8.72 -4.20
C ARG A 148 -10.35 7.62 -5.22
N VAL A 149 -9.28 7.75 -6.00
CA VAL A 149 -8.72 6.69 -6.82
C VAL A 149 -7.43 6.21 -6.15
N ALA A 150 -7.27 4.89 -6.07
CA ALA A 150 -6.11 4.27 -5.47
C ALA A 150 -4.82 4.60 -6.23
N THR A 151 -3.70 4.63 -5.51
CA THR A 151 -2.37 4.90 -6.06
C THR A 151 -1.36 3.78 -5.74
N PRO A 152 -1.59 2.52 -6.18
CA PRO A 152 -0.61 1.45 -5.96
C PRO A 152 0.76 1.85 -6.51
N ASP A 153 1.82 1.59 -5.75
CA ASP A 153 3.18 2.04 -6.05
C ASP A 153 3.30 3.56 -6.29
N THR A 154 2.43 4.35 -5.65
CA THR A 154 2.30 5.82 -5.81
C THR A 154 1.86 6.26 -7.21
N VAL A 155 1.28 5.36 -8.01
CA VAL A 155 0.75 5.63 -9.36
C VAL A 155 -0.75 5.43 -9.38
N THR A 156 -1.50 6.44 -9.83
CA THR A 156 -2.96 6.35 -9.93
C THR A 156 -3.38 5.19 -10.84
N ILE A 157 -4.14 4.24 -10.28
CA ILE A 157 -4.63 3.11 -11.06
C ILE A 157 -5.75 3.56 -11.99
N THR A 158 -5.64 3.14 -13.25
CA THR A 158 -6.59 3.48 -14.32
C THR A 158 -6.83 2.24 -15.19
N GLN A 159 -7.95 2.22 -15.92
CA GLN A 159 -8.20 1.19 -16.92
C GLN A 159 -7.03 1.01 -17.90
N ALA A 160 -6.43 2.11 -18.35
CA ALA A 160 -5.31 2.07 -19.29
C ALA A 160 -4.09 1.38 -18.67
N LEU A 161 -3.75 1.74 -17.42
CA LEU A 161 -2.64 1.11 -16.70
C LEU A 161 -2.86 -0.39 -16.50
N VAL A 162 -4.07 -0.80 -16.14
CA VAL A 162 -4.43 -2.22 -15.99
C VAL A 162 -4.28 -2.95 -17.32
N THR A 163 -4.85 -2.41 -18.40
CA THR A 163 -4.76 -3.01 -19.74
C THR A 163 -3.30 -3.14 -20.19
N GLU A 164 -2.48 -2.11 -19.99
CA GLU A 164 -1.06 -2.11 -20.37
C GLU A 164 -0.28 -3.19 -19.60
N ALA A 165 -0.44 -3.24 -18.28
CA ALA A 165 0.23 -4.22 -17.43
C ALA A 165 -0.15 -5.67 -17.78
N VAL A 166 -1.45 -5.93 -17.99
CA VAL A 166 -1.97 -7.26 -18.34
C VAL A 166 -1.49 -7.69 -19.74
N ARG A 167 -1.59 -6.80 -20.75
CA ARG A 167 -1.11 -7.10 -22.11
C ARG A 167 0.41 -7.21 -22.20
N GLY A 168 1.15 -6.60 -21.28
CA GLY A 168 2.60 -6.77 -21.17
C GLY A 168 3.02 -8.20 -20.85
N LEU A 169 2.19 -8.95 -20.11
CA LEU A 169 2.42 -10.37 -19.81
C LEU A 169 2.03 -11.29 -20.95
N SER A 170 0.98 -10.96 -21.70
CA SER A 170 0.62 -11.68 -22.90
C SER A 170 0.21 -10.77 -24.06
N PRO A 171 1.16 -10.39 -24.91
CA PRO A 171 0.90 -9.57 -26.08
C PRO A 171 0.09 -10.29 -27.18
N ALA A 172 0.09 -11.62 -27.17
CA ALA A 172 -0.50 -12.45 -28.24
C ALA A 172 -1.92 -12.95 -27.91
N ASP A 173 -2.34 -12.87 -26.65
CA ASP A 173 -3.63 -13.38 -26.21
C ASP A 173 -4.74 -12.32 -26.34
N ASP A 174 -5.88 -12.76 -26.86
CA ASP A 174 -7.06 -11.92 -27.06
C ASP A 174 -8.12 -12.25 -26.01
N PHE A 175 -8.09 -11.50 -24.90
CA PHE A 175 -9.16 -11.50 -23.91
C PHE A 175 -9.46 -10.06 -23.48
N ASP A 176 -10.69 -9.84 -23.03
CA ASP A 176 -11.13 -8.53 -22.62
C ASP A 176 -10.48 -8.11 -21.28
N THR A 177 -9.88 -6.93 -21.27
CA THR A 177 -9.21 -6.35 -20.09
C THR A 177 -10.02 -5.24 -19.44
N ILE A 178 -11.25 -4.95 -19.91
CA ILE A 178 -12.11 -3.93 -19.31
C ILE A 178 -12.47 -4.35 -17.88
N VAL A 179 -12.17 -3.48 -16.91
CA VAL A 179 -12.52 -3.68 -15.49
C VAL A 179 -13.96 -3.25 -15.28
N GLU A 180 -14.76 -4.13 -14.69
CA GLU A 180 -16.20 -3.89 -14.47
C GLU A 180 -16.47 -3.32 -13.07
N HIS A 181 -15.74 -3.78 -12.06
CA HIS A 181 -15.98 -3.45 -10.66
C HIS A 181 -14.81 -2.68 -10.07
N TRP A 182 -15.08 -1.43 -9.70
CA TRP A 182 -14.17 -0.57 -8.97
C TRP A 182 -14.67 -0.42 -7.54
N VAL A 183 -13.87 -0.88 -6.58
CA VAL A 183 -14.19 -0.88 -5.15
C VAL A 183 -13.06 -0.21 -4.36
N PRO A 184 -13.34 0.36 -3.17
CA PRO A 184 -12.27 0.86 -2.32
C PRO A 184 -11.31 -0.27 -1.95
N ALA A 185 -10.01 0.02 -2.05
CA ALA A 185 -8.90 -0.86 -1.73
C ALA A 185 -7.83 -0.07 -0.97
N HIS A 186 -7.02 -0.77 -0.18
CA HIS A 186 -5.87 -0.22 0.53
C HIS A 186 -4.78 0.21 -0.46
N ALA A 187 -4.61 -0.55 -1.55
CA ALA A 187 -3.71 -0.30 -2.67
C ALA A 187 -2.21 -0.40 -2.37
N ASP A 188 -1.82 -0.52 -1.10
CA ASP A 188 -0.50 -0.96 -0.66
C ASP A 188 -0.62 -2.16 0.31
N LEU A 189 -1.44 -3.15 -0.03
CA LEU A 189 -1.66 -4.31 0.85
C LEU A 189 -0.50 -5.32 0.73
N ASN A 190 0.40 -5.26 1.70
CA ASN A 190 1.54 -6.17 1.85
C ASN A 190 1.80 -6.46 3.36
N TRP A 191 2.68 -7.41 3.66
CA TRP A 191 2.89 -7.87 5.04
C TRP A 191 3.51 -6.83 5.98
N ALA A 192 4.15 -5.77 5.48
CA ALA A 192 4.71 -4.71 6.31
C ALA A 192 3.66 -3.73 6.84
N ASN A 193 2.46 -3.72 6.25
CA ASN A 193 1.39 -2.78 6.57
C ASN A 193 0.31 -3.39 7.48
N MET A 194 0.63 -4.51 8.14
CA MET A 194 -0.27 -5.22 9.05
C MET A 194 0.44 -5.65 10.33
N THR A 195 -0.32 -5.76 11.42
CA THR A 195 0.20 -6.21 12.73
C THR A 195 -0.21 -7.63 13.08
N ALA A 196 0.58 -8.29 13.94
CA ALA A 196 0.25 -9.59 14.54
C ALA A 196 0.77 -9.69 15.99
N PRO A 197 0.13 -10.49 16.87
CA PRO A 197 -1.00 -11.40 16.60
C PRO A 197 -2.36 -10.71 16.50
N THR A 198 -2.49 -9.48 17.00
CA THR A 198 -3.72 -8.68 16.81
C THR A 198 -3.68 -8.00 15.45
N PHE A 199 -4.67 -8.28 14.61
CA PHE A 199 -4.79 -7.67 13.28
C PHE A 199 -5.06 -6.16 13.39
N SER A 200 -4.36 -5.39 12.57
CA SER A 200 -4.63 -3.98 12.29
C SER A 200 -3.96 -3.63 10.96
N LEU A 201 -4.64 -2.85 10.13
CA LEU A 201 -4.18 -2.36 8.84
C LEU A 201 -3.83 -0.87 8.94
N PHE A 202 -2.67 -0.48 8.43
CA PHE A 202 -2.13 0.88 8.53
C PHE A 202 -1.38 1.30 7.25
N ASP A 203 -0.94 2.56 7.21
CA ASP A 203 -0.32 3.20 6.03
C ASP A 203 -1.31 3.48 4.88
N TRP A 204 -2.44 4.12 5.23
CA TRP A 204 -3.56 4.47 4.35
C TRP A 204 -3.27 5.65 3.41
N GLU A 205 -2.09 5.75 2.81
CA GLU A 205 -1.77 6.90 1.95
C GLU A 205 -2.35 6.75 0.54
N ASP A 206 -2.29 5.51 0.04
CA ASP A 206 -2.57 5.17 -1.36
C ASP A 206 -3.98 4.62 -1.59
N TRP A 207 -4.80 4.48 -0.54
CA TRP A 207 -6.13 3.90 -0.63
C TRP A 207 -7.09 4.73 -1.51
N GLY A 208 -8.03 4.03 -2.13
CA GLY A 208 -9.09 4.59 -2.97
C GLY A 208 -9.75 3.52 -3.82
N ASN A 209 -10.60 3.91 -4.77
CA ASN A 209 -11.19 2.97 -5.70
C ASN A 209 -10.12 2.33 -6.60
N ALA A 210 -10.16 1.01 -6.70
CA ALA A 210 -9.32 0.17 -7.53
C ALA A 210 -10.17 -0.98 -8.12
N PRO A 211 -9.69 -1.68 -9.15
CA PRO A 211 -10.32 -2.91 -9.59
C PRO A 211 -10.45 -3.92 -8.45
N LEU A 212 -11.60 -4.60 -8.38
CA LEU A 212 -11.83 -5.66 -7.41
C LEU A 212 -10.72 -6.71 -7.47
N GLY A 213 -10.18 -7.08 -6.31
CA GLY A 213 -9.10 -8.05 -6.18
C GLY A 213 -7.68 -7.46 -6.18
N LEU A 214 -7.48 -6.15 -6.34
CA LEU A 214 -6.14 -5.52 -6.29
C LEU A 214 -5.39 -5.89 -5.00
N ASP A 215 -6.04 -5.69 -3.86
CA ASP A 215 -5.45 -5.94 -2.53
C ASP A 215 -5.12 -7.43 -2.36
N SER A 216 -6.08 -8.31 -2.65
CA SER A 216 -5.92 -9.77 -2.57
C SER A 216 -4.78 -10.27 -3.44
N ALA A 217 -4.68 -9.80 -4.69
CA ALA A 217 -3.59 -10.15 -5.61
C ALA A 217 -2.24 -9.62 -5.16
N SER A 218 -2.19 -8.39 -4.61
CA SER A 218 -0.95 -7.78 -4.09
C SER A 218 -0.42 -8.55 -2.87
N LEU A 219 -1.30 -8.94 -1.95
CA LEU A 219 -0.93 -9.74 -0.79
C LEU A 219 -0.49 -11.15 -1.20
N TRP A 220 -1.18 -11.78 -2.15
CA TRP A 220 -0.76 -13.07 -2.69
C TRP A 220 0.62 -13.00 -3.35
N GLY A 221 0.87 -11.99 -4.18
CA GLY A 221 2.19 -11.75 -4.79
C GLY A 221 3.28 -11.53 -3.74
N SER A 222 2.94 -10.88 -2.62
CA SER A 222 3.83 -10.66 -1.47
C SER A 222 4.05 -11.93 -0.62
N SER A 223 3.28 -12.99 -0.87
CA SER A 223 3.31 -14.27 -0.16
C SER A 223 3.96 -15.40 -0.96
N LEU A 224 4.23 -15.19 -2.26
CA LEU A 224 4.68 -16.23 -3.19
C LEU A 224 5.99 -16.94 -2.81
N ALA A 225 6.84 -16.30 -2.01
CA ALA A 225 8.06 -16.91 -1.49
C ALA A 225 7.80 -18.00 -0.44
N VAL A 226 6.57 -18.07 0.10
CA VAL A 226 6.11 -19.06 1.08
C VAL A 226 4.84 -19.73 0.52
N PRO A 227 4.95 -20.85 -0.22
CA PRO A 227 3.82 -21.44 -0.96
C PRO A 227 2.56 -21.67 -0.12
N ALA A 228 2.71 -22.22 1.10
CA ALA A 228 1.58 -22.45 2.00
C ALA A 228 0.86 -21.16 2.42
N LEU A 229 1.60 -20.04 2.53
CA LEU A 229 1.03 -18.73 2.84
C LEU A 229 0.27 -18.17 1.63
N ALA A 230 0.86 -18.27 0.42
CA ALA A 230 0.19 -17.87 -0.82
C ALA A 230 -1.11 -18.67 -1.05
N ASP A 231 -1.08 -19.97 -0.80
CA ASP A 231 -2.27 -20.82 -0.87
C ASP A 231 -3.33 -20.41 0.17
N ARG A 232 -2.90 -20.05 1.39
CA ARG A 232 -3.83 -19.55 2.41
C ARG A 232 -4.47 -18.22 1.99
N VAL A 233 -3.70 -17.26 1.47
CA VAL A 233 -4.27 -15.98 0.95
C VAL A 233 -5.31 -16.25 -0.14
N ARG A 234 -5.02 -17.15 -1.08
CA ARG A 234 -5.98 -17.54 -2.12
C ARG A 234 -7.21 -18.22 -1.56
N HIS A 235 -7.07 -19.04 -0.53
CA HIS A 235 -8.20 -19.69 0.12
C HIS A 235 -9.12 -18.66 0.81
N GLU A 236 -8.54 -17.74 1.57
CA GLU A 236 -9.27 -16.72 2.34
C GLU A 236 -9.97 -15.71 1.42
N ARG A 237 -9.32 -15.31 0.33
CA ARG A 237 -9.85 -14.35 -0.64
C ARG A 237 -10.32 -15.01 -1.94
N ARG A 238 -10.74 -16.27 -1.88
CA ARG A 238 -11.12 -17.08 -3.05
C ARG A 238 -12.06 -16.35 -4.00
N HIS A 239 -13.09 -15.72 -3.46
CA HIS A 239 -14.08 -14.99 -4.25
C HIS A 239 -13.45 -13.92 -5.15
N ASP A 240 -12.44 -13.19 -4.63
CA ASP A 240 -11.73 -12.19 -5.42
C ASP A 240 -10.98 -12.87 -6.57
N PHE A 241 -10.19 -13.93 -6.28
CA PHE A 241 -9.41 -14.65 -7.30
C PHE A 241 -10.24 -15.37 -8.36
N GLU A 242 -11.45 -15.83 -8.01
CA GLU A 242 -12.35 -16.51 -8.95
C GLU A 242 -13.12 -15.51 -9.84
N SER A 243 -13.27 -14.25 -9.41
CA SER A 243 -13.89 -13.19 -10.20
C SER A 243 -13.05 -12.76 -11.41
N ARG A 244 -13.69 -12.25 -12.46
CA ARG A 244 -13.00 -11.79 -13.67
C ARG A 244 -12.04 -10.63 -13.37
N ASP A 245 -12.48 -9.62 -12.62
CA ASP A 245 -11.63 -8.47 -12.29
C ASP A 245 -10.47 -8.88 -11.36
N GLY A 246 -10.69 -9.82 -10.43
CA GLY A 246 -9.60 -10.33 -9.60
C GLY A 246 -8.60 -11.22 -10.34
N LYS A 247 -9.02 -11.90 -11.42
CA LYS A 247 -8.10 -12.54 -12.38
C LYS A 247 -7.25 -11.49 -13.10
N LEU A 248 -7.85 -10.40 -13.59
CA LEU A 248 -7.09 -9.28 -14.15
C LEU A 248 -6.11 -8.69 -13.13
N MET A 249 -6.50 -8.57 -11.86
CA MET A 249 -5.61 -8.08 -10.80
C MET A 249 -4.53 -9.08 -10.40
N THR A 250 -4.78 -10.38 -10.55
CA THR A 250 -3.75 -11.41 -10.41
C THR A 250 -2.69 -11.24 -11.50
N LEU A 251 -3.09 -11.02 -12.75
CA LEU A 251 -2.17 -10.69 -13.84
C LEU A 251 -1.44 -9.36 -13.60
N PHE A 252 -2.13 -8.34 -13.11
CA PHE A 252 -1.52 -7.06 -12.72
C PHE A 252 -0.45 -7.23 -11.62
N ALA A 253 -0.68 -8.09 -10.62
CA ALA A 253 0.32 -8.40 -9.61
C ALA A 253 1.50 -9.20 -10.21
N CYS A 254 1.22 -10.17 -11.09
CA CYS A 254 2.25 -10.92 -11.80
C CYS A 254 3.13 -10.01 -12.68
N SER A 255 2.57 -8.99 -13.33
CA SER A 255 3.33 -8.10 -14.22
C SER A 255 4.36 -7.28 -13.46
N LYS A 256 4.09 -6.98 -12.19
CA LYS A 256 5.06 -6.31 -11.30
C LYS A 256 6.18 -7.24 -10.87
N ILE A 257 5.91 -8.54 -10.69
CA ILE A 257 6.90 -9.54 -10.28
C ILE A 257 7.77 -9.96 -11.46
N LEU A 258 7.17 -10.14 -12.64
CA LEU A 258 7.81 -10.61 -13.87
C LEU A 258 8.33 -9.46 -14.75
N GLY A 259 8.25 -8.22 -14.25
CA GLY A 259 8.62 -7.02 -15.00
C GLY A 259 10.12 -6.95 -15.36
N PRO A 260 10.53 -5.96 -16.18
CA PRO A 260 11.89 -5.85 -16.70
C PRO A 260 12.97 -5.70 -15.62
N ASP A 261 12.61 -5.17 -14.45
CA ASP A 261 13.52 -4.95 -13.32
C ASP A 261 13.54 -6.13 -12.33
N ALA A 262 12.93 -7.26 -12.69
CA ALA A 262 12.84 -8.41 -11.81
C ALA A 262 14.23 -8.98 -11.48
N HIS A 263 14.49 -9.20 -10.19
CA HIS A 263 15.76 -9.80 -9.76
C HIS A 263 15.78 -11.29 -10.17
N PRO A 264 16.79 -11.80 -10.90
CA PRO A 264 16.78 -13.17 -11.44
C PRO A 264 16.65 -14.28 -10.39
N GLN A 265 16.99 -13.98 -9.14
CA GLN A 265 16.91 -14.92 -8.01
C GLN A 265 15.68 -14.69 -7.12
N ASP A 266 14.71 -13.87 -7.56
CA ASP A 266 13.47 -13.68 -6.81
C ASP A 266 12.67 -15.00 -6.79
N PRO A 267 12.42 -15.60 -5.62
CA PRO A 267 11.75 -16.90 -5.51
C PRO A 267 10.29 -16.87 -6.01
N ARG A 268 9.73 -15.68 -6.25
CA ARG A 268 8.35 -15.50 -6.70
C ARG A 268 8.18 -15.64 -8.22
N LEU A 269 9.27 -15.61 -8.99
CA LEU A 269 9.22 -15.62 -10.46
C LEU A 269 8.50 -16.84 -11.03
N GLU A 270 8.95 -18.04 -10.67
CA GLU A 270 8.39 -19.28 -11.20
C GLU A 270 6.91 -19.48 -10.77
N PRO A 271 6.54 -19.27 -9.49
CA PRO A 271 5.13 -19.26 -9.10
C PRO A 271 4.27 -18.22 -9.83
N ALA A 272 4.76 -16.99 -10.01
CA ALA A 272 4.03 -15.93 -10.70
C ALA A 272 3.82 -16.26 -12.18
N CYS A 273 4.83 -16.83 -12.84
CA CYS A 273 4.74 -17.27 -14.23
C CYS A 273 3.65 -18.34 -14.42
N ARG A 274 3.68 -19.41 -13.60
CA ARG A 274 2.65 -20.46 -13.64
C ARG A 274 1.24 -19.92 -13.40
N MET A 275 1.09 -19.00 -12.44
CA MET A 275 -0.21 -18.39 -12.17
C MET A 275 -0.68 -17.54 -13.34
N ALA A 276 0.22 -16.76 -13.96
CA ALA A 276 -0.14 -15.94 -15.12
C ALA A 276 -0.64 -16.82 -16.27
N GLU A 277 0.07 -17.89 -16.60
CA GLU A 277 -0.33 -18.86 -17.64
C GLU A 277 -1.70 -19.47 -17.34
N GLN A 278 -1.94 -19.90 -16.10
CA GLN A 278 -3.23 -20.46 -15.68
C GLN A 278 -4.36 -19.43 -15.83
N VAL A 279 -4.18 -18.22 -15.30
CA VAL A 279 -5.23 -17.19 -15.30
C VAL A 279 -5.55 -16.71 -16.71
N ILE A 280 -4.55 -16.59 -17.59
CA ILE A 280 -4.75 -16.29 -19.00
C ILE A 280 -5.63 -17.36 -19.67
N ALA A 281 -5.31 -18.64 -19.47
CA ALA A 281 -6.10 -19.73 -20.04
C ALA A 281 -7.55 -19.73 -19.53
N GLU A 282 -7.77 -19.41 -18.25
CA GLU A 282 -9.10 -19.26 -17.69
C GLU A 282 -9.88 -18.07 -18.29
N LEU A 283 -9.23 -16.92 -18.50
CA LEU A 283 -9.87 -15.73 -19.09
C LEU A 283 -10.21 -15.94 -20.57
N GLN A 284 -9.43 -16.73 -21.30
CA GLN A 284 -9.72 -17.10 -22.68
C GLN A 284 -10.87 -18.11 -22.81
N ALA A 285 -11.07 -18.94 -21.79
CA ALA A 285 -12.10 -19.98 -21.81
C ALA A 285 -13.52 -19.44 -21.56
N GLY A 286 -13.64 -18.27 -20.91
CA GLY A 286 -14.93 -17.67 -20.53
C GLY A 286 -15.36 -18.04 -19.12
#